data_AF-A0A4Q7BRL1-F1
#
_entry.id   AF-A0A4Q7BRL1-F1
#
_cell.length_a   1.000
_cell.length_b   1.000
_cell.length_c   1.000
_cell.angle_alpha   90.00
_cell.angle_beta   90.00
_cell.angle_gamma   90.00
#
_symmetry.space_group_name_H-M   'P 1'
#
loop_
_entity.id
_entity.type
_entity.pdbx_description
1 polymer ?
#
loop_
_entity_poly.entity_id
_entity_poly.type
_entity_poly.pdbx_seq_one_letter_code
_entity_poly.pdbx_strand_id
1 'polypeptide(L)'
;MNLNKSISDAIKEIYVSLNFLSEQYSLAELENYTNVIKILKEFDDPDKKWRYFYKLESNTALFDLASIFRNSKNIFQDNQLPTIDELCKKILSQIVTVRSQSATFQGYEIDFEEVLQNRLKYIHLSEELAIGLKNSHNDLRKVNNQILEISQERQELIDSYEQAAKMIEELKNKKEILNKITDKVTNGEIEKLYVDIYKEEMTIANNYRNWALYIFCSVGIILLLCFFNISIQNWNHLRDSNFIEIPFGIDSLLRILMLFSLTTPAWYLTKESSKHRKVAYKARMIGTELASFPLYVSELKDEDRLELRKHLADRFFGQELYIESNQNFDHSVEQIKLLTEANKALAEALKVKKSIE
;
A
#
# COMPACT_ATOMS: atom_id res chain seq x y z
N MET A 1 -66.11 -9.75 56.85
CA MET A 1 -65.12 -10.35 55.93
C MET A 1 -65.18 -9.75 54.51
N ASN A 2 -66.36 -9.61 53.87
CA ASN A 2 -66.47 -9.03 52.51
C ASN A 2 -66.06 -7.54 52.41
N LEU A 3 -66.38 -6.72 53.40
CA LEU A 3 -66.02 -5.29 53.40
C LEU A 3 -64.50 -5.07 53.43
N ASN A 4 -63.79 -5.82 54.29
CA ASN A 4 -62.34 -5.68 54.46
C ASN A 4 -61.56 -6.14 53.22
N LYS A 5 -62.06 -7.18 52.53
CA LYS A 5 -61.50 -7.61 51.24
C LYS A 5 -61.66 -6.50 50.18
N SER A 6 -62.84 -5.87 50.14
CA SER A 6 -63.11 -4.73 49.25
C SER A 6 -62.20 -3.54 49.51
N ILE A 7 -61.97 -3.18 50.78
CA ILE A 7 -61.08 -2.06 51.15
C ILE A 7 -59.63 -2.36 50.77
N SER A 8 -59.12 -3.57 51.10
CA SER A 8 -57.75 -3.98 50.73
C SER A 8 -57.55 -3.98 49.20
N ASP A 9 -58.55 -4.43 48.44
CA ASP A 9 -58.50 -4.43 46.97
C ASP A 9 -58.60 -3.01 46.40
N ALA A 10 -59.34 -2.09 47.04
CA ALA A 10 -59.42 -0.68 46.65
C ALA A 10 -58.13 0.10 46.96
N ILE A 11 -57.55 -0.13 48.13
CA ILE A 11 -56.22 0.40 48.53
C ILE A 11 -55.15 -0.10 47.57
N LYS A 12 -55.19 -1.39 47.19
CA LYS A 12 -54.31 -1.95 46.17
C LYS A 12 -54.45 -1.22 44.83
N GLU A 13 -55.69 -1.07 44.33
CA GLU A 13 -55.93 -0.39 43.06
C GLU A 13 -55.42 1.06 43.09
N ILE A 14 -55.70 1.78 44.17
CA ILE A 14 -55.19 3.15 44.38
C ILE A 14 -53.66 3.18 44.37
N TYR A 15 -53.01 2.26 45.09
CA TYR A 15 -51.56 2.19 45.17
C TYR A 15 -50.92 1.95 43.80
N VAL A 16 -51.38 0.91 43.10
CA VAL A 16 -50.90 0.55 41.74
C VAL A 16 -51.05 1.73 40.79
N SER A 17 -52.23 2.36 40.81
CA SER A 17 -52.56 3.44 39.88
C SER A 17 -51.87 4.76 40.21
N LEU A 18 -51.60 5.05 41.48
CA LEU A 18 -50.79 6.21 41.89
C LEU A 18 -49.32 6.03 41.50
N ASN A 19 -48.75 4.84 41.65
CA ASN A 19 -47.41 4.53 41.16
C ASN A 19 -47.34 4.67 39.63
N PHE A 20 -48.32 4.13 38.92
CA PHE A 20 -48.40 4.28 37.47
C PHE A 20 -48.50 5.75 37.03
N LEU A 21 -49.29 6.57 37.73
CA LEU A 21 -49.36 8.01 37.49
C LEU A 21 -48.01 8.70 37.71
N SER A 22 -47.25 8.29 38.73
CA SER A 22 -45.92 8.85 39.00
C SER A 22 -44.86 8.45 37.96
N GLU A 23 -45.04 7.32 37.27
CA GLU A 23 -44.19 6.92 36.14
C GLU A 23 -44.58 7.61 34.83
N GLN A 24 -45.88 7.91 34.65
CA GLN A 24 -46.41 8.50 33.41
C GLN A 24 -46.20 10.01 33.34
N TYR A 25 -46.30 10.72 34.46
CA TYR A 25 -46.15 12.18 34.54
C TYR A 25 -44.82 12.55 35.21
N SER A 26 -44.15 13.58 34.70
CA SER A 26 -42.94 14.08 35.33
C SER A 26 -43.25 14.67 36.71
N LEU A 27 -42.30 14.59 37.66
CA LEU A 27 -42.44 15.18 39.01
C LEU A 27 -42.89 16.65 38.97
N ALA A 28 -42.44 17.41 37.96
CA ALA A 28 -42.80 18.81 37.74
C ALA A 28 -44.27 19.04 37.34
N GLU A 29 -44.89 18.09 36.63
CA GLU A 29 -46.30 18.17 36.23
C GLU A 29 -47.23 17.83 37.40
N LEU A 30 -46.80 16.91 38.27
CA LEU A 30 -47.52 16.51 39.48
C LEU A 30 -47.42 17.53 40.63
N GLU A 31 -46.48 18.48 40.59
CA GLU A 31 -46.34 19.53 41.62
C GLU A 31 -47.61 20.37 41.80
N ASN A 32 -48.38 20.56 40.72
CA ASN A 32 -49.66 21.26 40.74
C ASN A 32 -50.76 20.51 41.52
N TYR A 33 -50.56 19.22 41.80
CA TYR A 33 -51.51 18.33 42.49
C TYR A 33 -50.91 17.84 43.80
N THR A 34 -50.70 18.79 44.72
CA THR A 34 -49.98 18.56 45.98
C THR A 34 -50.62 17.48 46.87
N ASN A 35 -51.94 17.23 46.77
CA ASN A 35 -52.60 16.23 47.59
C ASN A 35 -52.35 14.82 47.07
N VAL A 36 -52.21 14.64 45.75
CA VAL A 36 -51.81 13.38 45.13
C VAL A 36 -50.41 12.96 45.62
N ILE A 37 -49.44 13.87 45.57
CA ILE A 37 -48.08 13.62 46.07
C ILE A 37 -48.07 13.28 47.56
N LYS A 38 -48.87 13.99 48.37
CA LYS A 38 -48.97 13.73 49.81
C LYS A 38 -49.56 12.34 50.10
N ILE A 39 -50.59 11.94 49.35
CA ILE A 39 -51.13 10.59 49.47
C ILE A 39 -50.10 9.54 49.05
N LEU A 40 -49.42 9.73 47.91
CA LEU A 40 -48.39 8.82 47.43
C LEU A 40 -47.29 8.60 48.50
N LYS A 41 -46.84 9.67 49.16
CA LYS A 41 -45.90 9.59 50.30
C LYS A 41 -46.48 8.90 51.54
N GLU A 42 -47.80 8.97 51.78
CA GLU A 42 -48.42 8.20 52.87
C GLU A 42 -48.50 6.70 52.51
N PHE A 43 -48.54 6.36 51.22
CA PHE A 43 -48.47 5.00 50.71
C PHE A 43 -47.04 4.43 50.67
N ASP A 44 -46.01 5.26 50.49
CA ASP A 44 -44.59 4.83 50.46
C ASP A 44 -44.04 4.33 51.81
N ASP A 45 -44.73 4.58 52.92
CA ASP A 45 -44.36 4.09 54.26
C ASP A 45 -45.34 2.99 54.71
N PRO A 46 -45.11 1.73 54.28
CA PRO A 46 -46.01 0.60 54.53
C PRO A 46 -46.12 0.26 56.03
N ASP A 47 -45.09 0.57 56.83
CA ASP A 47 -44.98 0.11 58.21
C ASP A 47 -45.75 1.00 59.21
N LYS A 48 -46.08 2.26 58.87
CA LYS A 48 -46.62 3.23 59.87
C LYS A 48 -47.97 3.87 59.54
N LYS A 49 -48.39 3.88 58.27
CA LYS A 49 -49.46 4.80 57.82
C LYS A 49 -50.67 4.14 57.18
N TRP A 50 -50.56 2.89 56.71
CA TRP A 50 -51.67 2.21 56.03
C TRP A 50 -52.83 1.86 56.96
N ARG A 51 -52.55 1.73 58.27
CA ARG A 51 -53.56 1.50 59.32
C ARG A 51 -54.66 2.55 59.38
N TYR A 52 -54.37 3.78 58.96
CA TYR A 52 -55.32 4.89 59.02
C TYR A 52 -56.35 4.85 57.89
N PHE A 53 -56.02 4.23 56.75
CA PHE A 53 -56.93 4.11 55.61
C PHE A 53 -58.10 3.15 55.87
N TYR A 54 -57.91 2.16 56.76
CA TYR A 54 -58.97 1.20 57.12
C TYR A 54 -59.98 1.75 58.13
N LYS A 55 -59.58 2.76 58.92
CA LYS A 55 -60.42 3.37 59.97
C LYS A 55 -61.19 4.59 59.47
N LEU A 56 -61.16 4.88 58.17
CA LEU A 56 -61.93 5.96 57.58
C LEU A 56 -63.43 5.62 57.69
N GLU A 57 -64.16 6.34 58.55
CA GLU A 57 -65.60 6.10 58.84
C GLU A 57 -66.47 6.15 57.57
N SER A 58 -66.03 6.86 56.53
CA SER A 58 -66.68 6.90 55.21
C SER A 58 -65.73 6.39 54.11
N ASN A 59 -65.82 5.10 53.81
CA ASN A 59 -65.04 4.48 52.73
C ASN A 59 -65.43 4.95 51.30
N THR A 60 -66.41 5.85 51.16
CA THR A 60 -66.94 6.31 49.87
C THR A 60 -65.87 6.99 49.03
N ALA A 61 -65.11 7.94 49.59
CA ALA A 61 -64.05 8.64 48.86
C ALA A 61 -62.92 7.70 48.39
N LEU A 62 -62.62 6.66 49.17
CA LEU A 62 -61.62 5.65 48.84
C LEU A 62 -62.13 4.73 47.72
N PHE A 63 -63.39 4.28 47.79
CA PHE A 63 -63.99 3.49 46.71
C PHE A 63 -64.22 4.29 45.43
N ASP A 64 -64.59 5.56 45.54
CA ASP A 64 -64.75 6.48 44.39
C ASP A 64 -63.40 6.66 43.70
N LEU A 65 -62.33 6.91 44.46
CA LEU A 65 -60.98 7.03 43.92
C LEU A 65 -60.52 5.72 43.27
N ALA A 66 -60.73 4.57 43.93
CA ALA A 66 -60.42 3.26 43.36
C ALA A 66 -61.24 2.96 42.10
N SER A 67 -62.48 3.44 42.01
CA SER A 67 -63.33 3.25 40.83
C SER A 67 -62.84 4.08 39.63
N ILE A 68 -62.41 5.32 39.88
CA ILE A 68 -61.78 6.17 38.85
C ILE A 68 -60.54 5.47 38.32
N PHE A 69 -59.68 4.98 39.21
CA PHE A 69 -58.47 4.25 38.85
C PHE A 69 -58.73 2.93 38.10
N ARG A 70 -59.74 2.18 38.52
CA ARG A 70 -60.16 0.96 37.82
C ARG A 70 -60.68 1.26 36.40
N ASN A 71 -61.35 2.39 36.22
CA ASN A 71 -61.87 2.81 34.92
C ASN A 71 -60.80 3.44 34.02
N SER A 72 -59.72 3.99 34.59
CA SER A 72 -58.62 4.64 33.87
C SER A 72 -57.40 3.74 33.62
N LYS A 73 -57.54 2.44 33.83
CA LYS A 73 -56.50 1.41 34.00
C LYS A 73 -55.28 1.43 33.06
N ASN A 74 -55.34 2.12 31.91
CA ASN A 74 -54.22 2.21 30.95
C ASN A 74 -53.99 3.61 30.33
N ILE A 75 -54.91 4.57 30.51
CA ILE A 75 -54.79 5.93 29.95
C ILE A 75 -55.48 6.90 30.92
N PHE A 76 -54.69 7.67 31.65
CA PHE A 76 -55.19 8.82 32.40
C PHE A 76 -55.44 9.99 31.46
N GLN A 77 -56.63 10.57 31.53
CA GLN A 77 -56.94 11.81 30.84
C GLN A 77 -56.64 12.99 31.78
N ASP A 78 -56.01 14.04 31.28
CA ASP A 78 -55.59 15.19 32.11
C ASP A 78 -56.78 15.88 32.83
N ASN A 79 -58.00 15.74 32.30
CA ASN A 79 -59.22 16.26 32.91
C ASN A 79 -59.65 15.52 34.20
N GLN A 80 -59.07 14.35 34.51
CA GLN A 80 -59.36 13.57 35.72
C GLN A 80 -58.45 13.94 36.91
N LEU A 81 -57.29 14.56 36.66
CA LEU A 81 -56.31 14.94 37.68
C LEU A 81 -56.88 15.89 38.76
N PRO A 82 -57.67 16.93 38.43
CA PRO A 82 -58.29 17.79 39.45
C PRO A 82 -59.28 17.03 40.35
N THR A 83 -60.02 16.09 39.78
CA THR A 83 -61.00 15.27 40.51
C THR A 83 -60.30 14.28 41.45
N ILE A 84 -59.20 13.69 40.98
CA ILE A 84 -58.31 12.82 41.76
C ILE A 84 -57.70 13.61 42.93
N ASP A 85 -57.19 14.82 42.70
CA ASP A 85 -56.61 15.65 43.77
C ASP A 85 -57.64 16.05 44.83
N GLU A 86 -58.88 16.37 44.43
CA GLU A 86 -59.96 16.68 45.37
C GLU A 86 -60.34 15.47 46.24
N LEU A 87 -60.41 14.27 45.65
CA LEU A 87 -60.64 13.03 46.39
C LEU A 87 -59.46 12.72 47.32
N CYS A 88 -58.23 12.91 46.86
CA CYS A 88 -57.04 12.78 47.70
C CYS A 88 -57.07 13.75 48.89
N LYS A 89 -57.51 14.99 48.69
CA LYS A 89 -57.70 15.96 49.76
C LYS A 89 -58.72 15.50 50.80
N LYS A 90 -59.84 14.91 50.37
CA LYS A 90 -60.87 14.34 51.26
C LYS A 90 -60.36 13.14 52.04
N ILE A 91 -59.60 12.26 51.40
CA ILE A 91 -58.99 11.10 52.07
C ILE A 91 -57.94 11.57 53.10
N LEU A 92 -57.09 12.54 52.75
CA LEU A 92 -56.10 13.09 53.68
C LEU A 92 -56.74 13.74 54.91
N SER A 93 -57.82 14.50 54.74
CA SER A 93 -58.51 15.12 55.89
C SER A 93 -59.12 14.07 56.81
N GLN A 94 -59.67 12.99 56.25
CA GLN A 94 -60.18 11.86 57.03
C GLN A 94 -59.04 11.11 57.75
N ILE A 95 -57.89 10.89 57.11
CA ILE A 95 -56.71 10.28 57.74
C ILE A 95 -56.24 11.10 58.94
N VAL A 96 -56.24 12.42 58.84
CA VAL A 96 -55.88 13.31 59.96
C VAL A 96 -56.85 13.18 61.12
N THR A 97 -58.16 13.12 60.85
CA THR A 97 -59.21 12.91 61.86
C THR A 97 -59.08 11.54 62.52
N VAL A 98 -58.85 10.48 61.75
CA VAL A 98 -58.62 9.14 62.28
C VAL A 98 -57.33 9.10 63.11
N ARG A 99 -56.27 9.79 62.69
CA ARG A 99 -55.01 9.86 63.44
C ARG A 99 -55.22 10.52 64.80
N SER A 100 -56.01 11.60 64.89
CA SER A 100 -56.32 12.26 66.16
C SER A 100 -57.23 11.43 67.07
N GLN A 101 -58.17 10.66 66.50
CA GLN A 101 -59.05 9.75 67.25
C GLN A 101 -58.36 8.44 67.67
N SER A 102 -57.40 7.95 66.89
CA SER A 102 -56.70 6.68 67.18
C SER A 102 -55.77 6.74 68.40
N ALA A 103 -55.49 7.94 68.94
CA ALA A 103 -54.73 8.11 70.18
C ALA A 103 -55.47 7.58 71.42
N THR A 104 -56.77 7.27 71.33
CA THR A 104 -57.62 6.81 72.46
C THR A 104 -58.09 5.36 72.36
N PHE A 105 -57.72 4.59 71.33
CA PHE A 105 -58.14 3.19 71.17
C PHE A 105 -56.95 2.23 71.24
N GLN A 106 -56.63 1.73 72.44
CA GLN A 106 -55.74 0.59 72.65
C GLN A 106 -56.56 -0.59 73.18
N GLY A 107 -56.67 -1.68 72.41
CA GLY A 107 -57.06 -2.95 73.04
C GLY A 107 -57.47 -4.14 72.18
N TYR A 108 -58.14 -3.98 71.02
CA TYR A 108 -58.88 -5.14 70.46
C TYR A 108 -58.80 -5.40 68.93
N GLU A 109 -58.00 -4.66 68.16
CA GLU A 109 -57.94 -4.81 66.68
C GLU A 109 -56.56 -5.26 66.12
N ILE A 110 -55.62 -5.67 66.98
CA ILE A 110 -54.19 -5.85 66.62
C ILE A 110 -53.97 -7.01 65.63
N ASP A 111 -54.64 -8.16 65.78
CA ASP A 111 -54.41 -9.35 64.92
C ASP A 111 -54.82 -9.13 63.45
N PHE A 112 -55.84 -8.30 63.21
CA PHE A 112 -56.30 -8.03 61.85
C PHE A 112 -55.42 -7.01 61.13
N GLU A 113 -54.81 -6.09 61.88
CA GLU A 113 -53.89 -5.08 61.37
C GLU A 113 -52.61 -5.75 60.81
N GLU A 114 -52.09 -6.76 61.50
CA GLU A 114 -50.89 -7.51 61.08
C GLU A 114 -51.11 -8.31 59.78
N VAL A 115 -52.24 -9.00 59.64
CA VAL A 115 -52.57 -9.77 58.42
C VAL A 115 -52.68 -8.86 57.20
N LEU A 116 -53.22 -7.66 57.37
CA LEU A 116 -53.37 -6.68 56.28
C LEU A 116 -52.05 -6.02 55.91
N GLN A 117 -51.24 -5.62 56.90
CA GLN A 117 -49.89 -5.08 56.65
C GLN A 117 -49.04 -6.08 55.85
N ASN A 118 -49.08 -7.36 56.24
CA ASN A 118 -48.40 -8.41 55.53
C ASN A 118 -48.88 -8.51 54.06
N ARG A 119 -50.19 -8.49 53.82
CA ARG A 119 -50.74 -8.55 52.45
C ARG A 119 -50.32 -7.37 51.58
N LEU A 120 -50.24 -6.17 52.15
CA LEU A 120 -49.83 -4.96 51.45
C LEU A 120 -48.33 -4.96 51.14
N LYS A 121 -47.51 -5.43 52.09
CA LYS A 121 -46.08 -5.66 51.87
C LYS A 121 -45.82 -6.64 50.73
N TYR A 122 -46.60 -7.72 50.66
CA TYR A 122 -46.54 -8.66 49.52
C TYR A 122 -46.90 -7.99 48.18
N ILE A 123 -47.90 -7.11 48.17
CA ILE A 123 -48.30 -6.38 46.96
C ILE A 123 -47.17 -5.47 46.48
N HIS A 124 -46.62 -4.65 47.38
CA HIS A 124 -45.51 -3.75 47.08
C HIS A 124 -44.30 -4.51 46.51
N LEU A 125 -43.88 -5.59 47.19
CA LEU A 125 -42.76 -6.42 46.75
C LEU A 125 -43.02 -7.05 45.38
N SER A 126 -44.26 -7.48 45.10
CA SER A 126 -44.62 -8.08 43.80
C SER A 126 -44.57 -7.08 42.64
N GLU A 127 -44.92 -5.82 42.91
CA GLU A 127 -44.86 -4.74 41.91
C GLU A 127 -43.43 -4.29 41.65
N GLU A 128 -42.63 -4.12 42.70
CA GLU A 128 -41.20 -3.80 42.57
C GLU A 128 -40.48 -4.88 41.74
N LEU A 129 -40.79 -6.16 41.98
CA LEU A 129 -40.24 -7.27 41.23
C LEU A 129 -40.71 -7.27 39.76
N ALA A 130 -41.97 -6.92 39.50
CA ALA A 130 -42.50 -6.79 38.14
C ALA A 130 -41.82 -5.67 37.34
N ILE A 131 -41.58 -4.51 37.98
CA ILE A 131 -40.85 -3.39 37.40
C ILE A 131 -39.39 -3.79 37.13
N GLY A 132 -38.74 -4.44 38.09
CA GLY A 132 -37.37 -4.96 37.94
C GLY A 132 -37.23 -5.94 36.78
N LEU A 133 -38.18 -6.88 36.63
CA LEU A 133 -38.21 -7.83 35.51
C LEU A 133 -38.39 -7.12 34.15
N LYS A 134 -39.27 -6.11 34.09
CA LYS A 134 -39.50 -5.34 32.86
C LYS A 134 -38.23 -4.59 32.42
N ASN A 135 -37.52 -3.96 33.37
CA ASN A 135 -36.28 -3.26 33.10
C ASN A 135 -35.18 -4.24 32.64
N SER A 136 -35.03 -5.37 33.32
CA SER A 136 -34.08 -6.42 32.95
C SER A 136 -34.37 -6.98 31.55
N HIS A 137 -35.65 -7.17 31.19
CA HIS A 137 -36.03 -7.62 29.85
C HIS A 137 -35.65 -6.60 28.77
N ASN A 138 -35.84 -5.30 29.04
CA ASN A 138 -35.43 -4.24 28.13
C ASN A 138 -33.91 -4.17 27.95
N ASP A 139 -33.14 -4.37 29.01
CA ASP A 139 -31.68 -4.38 28.93
C ASP A 139 -31.17 -5.62 28.19
N LEU A 140 -31.77 -6.80 28.42
CA LEU A 140 -31.49 -7.99 27.62
C LEU A 140 -31.77 -7.76 26.13
N ARG A 141 -32.85 -7.06 25.80
CA ARG A 141 -33.16 -6.70 24.41
C ARG A 141 -32.11 -5.78 23.80
N LYS A 142 -31.63 -4.78 24.55
CA LYS A 142 -30.54 -3.89 24.09
C LYS A 142 -29.25 -4.68 23.86
N VAL A 143 -28.86 -5.54 24.80
CA VAL A 143 -27.67 -6.38 24.67
C VAL A 143 -27.79 -7.31 23.47
N ASN A 144 -28.96 -7.91 23.23
CA ASN A 144 -29.15 -8.80 22.08
C ASN A 144 -29.05 -8.04 20.74
N ASN A 145 -29.57 -6.81 20.66
CA ASN A 145 -29.41 -5.98 19.48
C ASN A 145 -27.93 -5.63 19.23
N GLN A 146 -27.18 -5.28 20.28
CA GLN A 146 -25.74 -5.01 20.17
C GLN A 146 -24.96 -6.25 19.71
N ILE A 147 -25.33 -7.45 20.19
CA ILE A 147 -24.71 -8.71 19.74
C ILE A 147 -24.96 -8.93 18.24
N LEU A 148 -26.17 -8.62 17.74
CA LEU A 148 -26.49 -8.72 16.32
C LEU A 148 -25.68 -7.72 15.49
N GLU A 149 -25.58 -6.47 15.91
CA GLU A 149 -24.76 -5.44 15.24
C GLU A 149 -23.28 -5.87 15.18
N ILE A 150 -22.70 -6.28 16.31
CA ILE A 150 -21.31 -6.78 16.38
C ILE A 150 -21.11 -8.00 15.47
N SER A 151 -22.10 -8.88 15.36
CA SER A 151 -22.00 -10.06 14.49
C SER A 151 -22.01 -9.68 13.00
N GLN A 152 -22.76 -8.65 12.62
CA GLN A 152 -22.77 -8.12 11.25
C GLN A 152 -21.45 -7.42 10.92
N GLU A 153 -20.97 -6.53 11.79
CA GLU A 153 -19.68 -5.86 11.62
C GLU A 153 -18.52 -6.86 11.50
N ARG A 154 -18.55 -7.94 12.29
CA ARG A 154 -17.56 -9.02 12.19
C ARG A 154 -17.60 -9.69 10.81
N GLN A 155 -18.79 -9.94 10.26
CA GLN A 155 -18.91 -10.59 8.96
C GLN A 155 -18.39 -9.68 7.84
N GLU A 156 -18.74 -8.40 7.85
CA GLU A 156 -18.21 -7.41 6.91
C GLU A 156 -16.68 -7.30 6.99
N LEU A 157 -16.13 -7.35 8.20
CA LEU A 157 -14.70 -7.36 8.42
C LEU A 157 -14.04 -8.61 7.78
N ILE A 158 -14.62 -9.80 7.97
CA ILE A 158 -14.13 -11.05 7.35
C ILE A 158 -14.15 -10.95 5.83
N ASP A 159 -15.24 -10.47 5.25
CA ASP A 159 -15.39 -10.32 3.79
C ASP A 159 -14.35 -9.31 3.24
N SER A 160 -14.08 -8.23 3.98
CA SER A 160 -13.04 -7.25 3.63
C SER A 160 -11.63 -7.85 3.67
N TYR A 161 -11.34 -8.71 4.65
CA TYR A 161 -10.06 -9.43 4.73
C TYR A 161 -9.90 -10.43 3.58
N GLU A 162 -10.97 -11.12 3.20
CA GLU A 162 -10.93 -12.04 2.06
C GLU A 162 -10.67 -11.31 0.74
N GLN A 163 -11.31 -10.16 0.54
CA GLN A 163 -11.05 -9.30 -0.63
C GLN A 163 -9.60 -8.76 -0.63
N ALA A 164 -9.11 -8.30 0.52
CA ALA A 164 -7.73 -7.85 0.65
C ALA A 164 -6.73 -8.99 0.36
N ALA A 165 -6.99 -10.19 0.84
CA ALA A 165 -6.16 -11.36 0.57
C ALA A 165 -6.12 -11.70 -0.93
N LYS A 166 -7.28 -11.68 -1.61
CA LYS A 166 -7.37 -11.87 -3.07
C LYS A 166 -6.59 -10.78 -3.82
N MET A 167 -6.74 -9.52 -3.43
CA MET A 167 -5.99 -8.41 -4.04
C MET A 167 -4.47 -8.57 -3.83
N ILE A 168 -4.02 -9.00 -2.65
CA ILE A 168 -2.61 -9.27 -2.37
C ILE A 168 -2.08 -10.40 -3.26
N GLU A 169 -2.86 -11.45 -3.45
CA GLU A 169 -2.49 -12.57 -4.33
C GLU A 169 -2.43 -12.14 -5.80
N GLU A 170 -3.41 -11.36 -6.28
CA GLU A 170 -3.39 -10.76 -7.61
C GLU A 170 -2.18 -9.83 -7.81
N LEU A 171 -1.85 -9.01 -6.81
CA LEU A 171 -0.68 -8.13 -6.85
C LEU A 171 0.62 -8.94 -6.90
N LYS A 172 0.71 -10.05 -6.15
CA LYS A 172 1.86 -10.96 -6.20
C LYS A 172 2.02 -11.57 -7.59
N ASN A 173 0.93 -12.04 -8.20
CA ASN A 173 0.93 -12.59 -9.56
C ASN A 173 1.31 -11.53 -10.60
N LYS A 174 0.72 -10.32 -10.52
CA LYS A 174 1.06 -9.19 -11.40
C LYS A 174 2.51 -8.78 -11.27
N LYS A 175 3.06 -8.74 -10.05
CA LYS A 175 4.48 -8.45 -9.80
C LYS A 175 5.38 -9.49 -10.44
N GLU A 176 5.04 -10.77 -10.35
CA GLU A 176 5.82 -11.84 -10.99
C GLU A 176 5.80 -11.72 -12.53
N ILE A 177 4.63 -11.47 -13.12
CA ILE A 177 4.48 -11.22 -14.56
C ILE A 177 5.29 -9.99 -14.98
N LEU A 178 5.18 -8.89 -14.23
CA LEU A 178 5.88 -7.65 -14.52
C LEU A 178 7.40 -7.84 -14.44
N ASN A 179 7.90 -8.56 -13.43
CA ASN A 179 9.32 -8.90 -13.35
C ASN A 179 9.77 -9.71 -14.58
N LYS A 180 9.00 -10.72 -15.00
CA LYS A 180 9.32 -11.51 -16.21
C LYS A 180 9.30 -10.66 -17.49
N ILE A 181 8.36 -9.72 -17.62
CA ILE A 181 8.27 -8.82 -18.78
C ILE A 181 9.44 -7.83 -18.76
N THR A 182 9.69 -7.18 -17.63
CA THR A 182 10.80 -6.23 -17.45
C THR A 182 12.13 -6.90 -17.75
N ASP A 183 12.35 -8.13 -17.26
CA ASP A 183 13.56 -8.88 -17.57
C ASP A 183 13.67 -9.13 -19.08
N LYS A 184 12.60 -9.58 -19.75
CA LYS A 184 12.64 -9.81 -21.21
C LYS A 184 12.88 -8.53 -22.02
N VAL A 185 12.21 -7.43 -21.68
CA VAL A 185 12.33 -6.15 -22.40
C VAL A 185 13.72 -5.57 -22.18
N THR A 186 14.17 -5.47 -20.92
CA THR A 186 15.49 -4.91 -20.58
C THR A 186 16.61 -5.71 -21.23
N ASN A 187 16.56 -7.04 -21.17
CA ASN A 187 17.61 -7.86 -21.79
C ASN A 187 17.59 -7.78 -23.32
N GLY A 188 16.41 -7.74 -23.94
CA GLY A 188 16.29 -7.56 -25.38
C GLY A 188 16.79 -6.18 -25.86
N GLU A 189 16.55 -5.12 -25.08
CA GLU A 189 17.08 -3.79 -25.37
C GLU A 189 18.60 -3.74 -25.24
N ILE A 190 19.17 -4.37 -24.20
CA ILE A 190 20.63 -4.40 -24.04
C ILE A 190 21.28 -5.24 -25.14
N GLU A 191 20.72 -6.40 -25.49
CA GLU A 191 21.22 -7.20 -26.62
C GLU A 191 21.23 -6.39 -27.91
N LYS A 192 20.14 -5.68 -28.20
CA LYS A 192 20.02 -4.81 -29.37
C LYS A 192 21.08 -3.71 -29.37
N LEU A 193 21.31 -3.05 -28.24
CA LEU A 193 22.34 -2.01 -28.09
C LEU A 193 23.73 -2.54 -28.48
N TYR A 194 24.14 -3.69 -27.95
CA TYR A 194 25.45 -4.29 -28.26
C TYR A 194 25.54 -4.80 -29.70
N VAL A 195 24.45 -5.30 -30.27
CA VAL A 195 24.37 -5.67 -31.70
C VAL A 195 24.56 -4.43 -32.59
N ASP A 196 23.97 -3.31 -32.22
CA ASP A 196 24.09 -2.06 -32.99
C ASP A 196 25.52 -1.49 -32.88
N ILE A 197 26.14 -1.51 -31.69
CA ILE A 197 27.57 -1.18 -31.51
C ILE A 197 28.45 -2.09 -32.38
N TYR A 198 28.20 -3.41 -32.39
CA TYR A 198 28.93 -4.35 -33.25
C TYR A 198 28.84 -3.97 -34.73
N LYS A 199 27.65 -3.63 -35.22
CA LYS A 199 27.42 -3.26 -36.63
C LYS A 199 28.14 -1.96 -36.99
N GLU A 200 28.05 -0.96 -36.12
CA GLU A 200 28.69 0.34 -36.32
C GLU A 200 30.22 0.18 -36.36
N GLU A 201 30.80 -0.47 -35.35
CA GLU A 201 32.24 -0.73 -35.27
C GLU A 201 32.75 -1.58 -36.44
N MET A 202 31.98 -2.58 -36.89
CA MET A 202 32.34 -3.39 -38.05
C MET A 202 32.29 -2.59 -39.36
N THR A 203 31.34 -1.66 -39.47
CA THR A 203 31.23 -0.75 -40.61
C THR A 203 32.42 0.20 -40.66
N ILE A 204 32.78 0.80 -39.52
CA ILE A 204 33.96 1.65 -39.37
C ILE A 204 35.22 0.85 -39.74
N ALA A 205 35.39 -0.36 -39.21
CA ALA A 205 36.53 -1.20 -39.54
C ALA A 205 36.64 -1.53 -41.03
N ASN A 206 35.52 -1.81 -41.70
CA ASN A 206 35.49 -2.09 -43.13
C ASN A 206 35.84 -0.84 -43.95
N ASN A 207 35.38 0.34 -43.53
CA ASN A 207 35.76 1.60 -44.16
C ASN A 207 37.27 1.82 -44.05
N TYR A 208 37.87 1.67 -42.87
CA TYR A 208 39.33 1.76 -42.68
C TYR A 208 40.10 0.77 -43.56
N ARG A 209 39.62 -0.46 -43.68
CA ARG A 209 40.23 -1.49 -44.56
C ARG A 209 40.14 -1.09 -46.03
N ASN A 210 39.00 -0.57 -46.47
CA ASN A 210 38.81 -0.14 -47.85
C ASN A 210 39.74 1.04 -48.18
N TRP A 211 39.86 2.02 -47.29
CA TRP A 211 40.83 3.12 -47.43
C TRP A 211 42.27 2.63 -47.50
N ALA A 212 42.67 1.69 -46.62
CA ALA A 212 44.00 1.09 -46.69
C ALA A 212 44.25 0.37 -48.02
N LEU A 213 43.25 -0.38 -48.54
CA LEU A 213 43.32 -1.07 -49.82
C LEU A 213 43.49 -0.07 -50.97
N TYR A 214 42.75 1.05 -50.98
CA TYR A 214 42.92 2.10 -51.97
C TYR A 214 44.35 2.66 -52.00
N ILE A 215 44.96 2.90 -50.83
CA ILE A 215 46.35 3.38 -50.74
C ILE A 215 47.34 2.31 -51.20
N PHE A 216 47.18 1.05 -50.80
CA PHE A 216 48.07 -0.02 -51.27
C PHE A 216 47.95 -0.25 -52.78
N CYS A 217 46.73 -0.17 -53.33
CA CYS A 217 46.48 -0.29 -54.75
C CYS A 217 47.12 0.86 -55.53
N SER A 218 46.99 2.11 -55.04
CA SER A 218 47.61 3.27 -55.70
C SER A 218 49.14 3.18 -55.70
N VAL A 219 49.76 2.80 -54.58
CA VAL A 219 51.22 2.57 -54.50
C VAL A 219 51.64 1.42 -55.42
N GLY A 220 50.87 0.33 -55.46
CA GLY A 220 51.12 -0.81 -56.34
C GLY A 220 51.06 -0.44 -57.83
N ILE A 221 50.07 0.36 -58.24
CA ILE A 221 49.96 0.86 -59.61
C ILE A 221 51.16 1.76 -59.96
N ILE A 222 51.58 2.64 -59.06
CA ILE A 222 52.75 3.51 -59.27
C ILE A 222 54.02 2.66 -59.45
N LEU A 223 54.23 1.66 -58.60
CA LEU A 223 55.37 0.73 -58.71
C LEU A 223 55.36 -0.03 -60.05
N LEU A 224 54.19 -0.51 -60.46
CA LEU A 224 54.02 -1.23 -61.73
C LEU A 224 54.32 -0.30 -62.91
N LEU A 225 53.82 0.93 -62.92
CA LEU A 225 54.12 1.92 -63.97
C LEU A 225 55.61 2.29 -64.00
N CYS A 226 56.26 2.46 -62.84
CA CYS A 226 57.71 2.69 -62.76
C CYS A 226 58.50 1.51 -63.36
N PHE A 227 58.11 0.28 -63.04
CA PHE A 227 58.76 -0.92 -63.56
C PHE A 227 58.57 -1.06 -65.09
N PHE A 228 57.37 -0.82 -65.60
CA PHE A 228 57.10 -0.83 -67.04
C PHE A 228 57.88 0.26 -67.79
N ASN A 229 58.00 1.46 -67.23
CA ASN A 229 58.76 2.56 -67.84
C ASN A 229 60.25 2.20 -67.96
N ILE A 230 60.87 1.68 -66.90
CA ILE A 230 62.25 1.16 -66.92
C ILE A 230 62.38 0.05 -67.97
N SER A 231 61.42 -0.87 -68.04
CA SER A 231 61.46 -1.99 -69.00
C SER A 231 61.41 -1.52 -70.46
N ILE A 232 60.58 -0.52 -70.79
CA ILE A 232 60.48 0.07 -72.13
C ILE A 232 61.75 0.85 -72.49
N GLN A 233 62.29 1.63 -71.55
CA GLN A 233 63.52 2.39 -71.74
C GLN A 233 64.72 1.46 -71.97
N ASN A 234 64.79 0.34 -71.24
CA ASN A 234 65.81 -0.68 -71.42
C ASN A 234 65.66 -1.43 -72.76
N TRP A 235 64.43 -1.68 -73.23
CA TRP A 235 64.18 -2.27 -74.56
C TRP A 235 64.67 -1.37 -75.70
N ASN A 236 64.42 -0.06 -75.61
CA ASN A 236 64.94 0.90 -76.60
C ASN A 236 66.47 0.98 -76.58
N HIS A 237 67.11 0.79 -75.43
CA HIS A 237 68.58 0.82 -75.31
C HIS A 237 69.24 -0.47 -75.81
N LEU A 238 68.56 -1.63 -75.78
CA LEU A 238 69.05 -2.88 -76.38
C LEU A 238 69.14 -2.84 -77.91
N ARG A 239 68.54 -1.82 -78.57
CA ARG A 239 68.54 -1.66 -80.03
C ARG A 239 69.78 -0.91 -80.54
N ASP A 240 70.40 -0.05 -79.72
CA ASP A 240 71.62 0.69 -80.07
C ASP A 240 72.75 0.25 -79.14
N SER A 241 73.80 -0.32 -79.75
CA SER A 241 74.91 -1.01 -79.08
C SER A 241 75.63 -0.24 -77.97
N ASN A 242 76.04 -1.01 -76.96
CA ASN A 242 77.04 -0.80 -75.90
C ASN A 242 76.53 -0.28 -74.55
N PHE A 243 76.67 -1.18 -73.56
CA PHE A 243 76.48 -1.05 -72.12
C PHE A 243 75.03 -0.94 -71.62
N ILE A 244 74.54 -2.06 -71.10
CA ILE A 244 73.38 -2.11 -70.21
C ILE A 244 73.85 -1.57 -68.85
N GLU A 245 73.83 -0.25 -68.66
CA GLU A 245 73.82 0.30 -67.30
C GLU A 245 72.43 0.07 -66.72
N ILE A 246 72.26 -1.02 -65.97
CA ILE A 246 71.11 -1.14 -65.07
C ILE A 246 71.33 -0.08 -63.98
N PRO A 247 70.54 1.00 -63.90
CA PRO A 247 70.81 2.08 -62.97
C PRO A 247 70.35 1.68 -61.56
N PHE A 248 71.05 0.76 -60.93
CA PHE A 248 71.01 0.56 -59.47
C PHE A 248 71.79 1.68 -58.77
N GLY A 249 71.49 2.93 -59.13
CA GLY A 249 72.02 4.12 -58.45
C GLY A 249 71.32 4.34 -57.11
N ILE A 250 71.96 5.09 -56.22
CA ILE A 250 71.43 5.51 -54.91
C ILE A 250 70.03 6.16 -55.06
N ASP A 251 69.77 6.80 -56.21
CA ASP A 251 68.48 7.41 -56.54
C ASP A 251 67.33 6.41 -56.69
N SER A 252 67.61 5.19 -57.18
CA SER A 252 66.60 4.11 -57.25
C SER A 252 66.23 3.59 -55.86
N LEU A 253 67.22 3.47 -54.97
CA LEU A 253 67.05 3.05 -53.59
C LEU A 253 66.26 4.10 -52.79
N LEU A 254 66.57 5.39 -52.94
CA LEU A 254 65.83 6.49 -52.32
C LEU A 254 64.36 6.54 -52.78
N ARG A 255 64.08 6.24 -54.06
CA ARG A 255 62.69 6.17 -54.58
C ARG A 255 61.91 4.99 -53.99
N ILE A 256 62.52 3.82 -53.86
CA ILE A 256 61.89 2.66 -53.21
C ILE A 256 61.60 2.97 -51.73
N LEU A 257 62.53 3.61 -51.03
CA LEU A 257 62.34 4.01 -49.64
C LEU A 257 61.23 5.06 -49.47
N MET A 258 61.14 6.02 -50.39
CA MET A 258 60.06 7.00 -50.44
C MET A 258 58.69 6.37 -50.80
N LEU A 259 58.68 5.32 -51.62
CA LEU A 259 57.45 4.56 -51.87
C LEU A 259 57.03 3.75 -50.64
N PHE A 260 57.99 3.19 -49.91
CA PHE A 260 57.72 2.53 -48.63
C PHE A 260 57.19 3.53 -47.59
N SER A 261 57.74 4.75 -47.55
CA SER A 261 57.21 5.86 -46.75
C SER A 261 55.73 6.11 -46.99
N LEU A 262 55.29 6.04 -48.25
CA LEU A 262 53.92 6.31 -48.64
C LEU A 262 52.94 5.22 -48.17
N THR A 263 53.44 4.04 -47.79
CA THR A 263 52.62 2.94 -47.24
C THR A 263 52.32 3.08 -45.74
N THR A 264 53.05 3.93 -45.01
CA THR A 264 52.85 4.20 -43.57
C THR A 264 51.39 4.50 -43.19
N PRO A 265 50.67 5.43 -43.86
CA PRO A 265 49.26 5.68 -43.54
C PRO A 265 48.38 4.46 -43.79
N ALA A 266 48.64 3.65 -44.83
CA ALA A 266 47.87 2.43 -45.08
C ALA A 266 48.07 1.38 -43.97
N TRP A 267 49.29 1.28 -43.43
CA TRP A 267 49.59 0.42 -42.29
C TRP A 267 48.84 0.85 -41.04
N TYR A 268 48.81 2.16 -40.75
CA TYR A 268 48.05 2.73 -39.65
C TYR A 268 46.55 2.43 -39.78
N LEU A 269 45.95 2.66 -40.96
CA LEU A 269 44.54 2.38 -41.22
C LEU A 269 44.21 0.88 -41.07
N THR A 270 45.12 0.00 -41.46
CA THR A 270 44.97 -1.46 -41.28
C THR A 270 44.97 -1.86 -39.80
N LYS A 271 45.83 -1.20 -39.00
CA LYS A 271 45.89 -1.40 -37.55
C LYS A 271 44.63 -0.89 -36.86
N GLU A 272 44.16 0.30 -37.23
CA GLU A 272 42.93 0.88 -36.67
C GLU A 272 41.70 0.06 -37.06
N SER A 273 41.64 -0.45 -38.30
CA SER A 273 40.62 -1.42 -38.72
C SER A 273 40.61 -2.67 -37.82
N SER A 274 41.78 -3.21 -37.48
CA SER A 274 41.91 -4.38 -36.62
C SER A 274 41.47 -4.08 -35.18
N LYS A 275 41.71 -2.87 -34.68
CA LYS A 275 41.25 -2.41 -33.36
C LYS A 275 39.72 -2.33 -33.31
N HIS A 276 39.08 -1.66 -34.26
CA HIS A 276 37.62 -1.58 -34.34
C HIS A 276 36.98 -2.98 -34.45
N ARG A 277 37.59 -3.93 -35.17
CA ARG A 277 37.12 -5.33 -35.19
C ARG A 277 37.19 -6.01 -33.82
N LYS A 278 38.28 -5.82 -33.07
CA LYS A 278 38.39 -6.37 -31.70
C LYS A 278 37.31 -5.80 -30.79
N VAL A 279 37.06 -4.49 -30.86
CA VAL A 279 36.00 -3.83 -30.10
C VAL A 279 34.63 -4.39 -30.50
N ALA A 280 34.35 -4.53 -31.80
CA ALA A 280 33.12 -5.13 -32.30
C ALA A 280 32.93 -6.55 -31.74
N TYR A 281 33.94 -7.43 -31.82
CA TYR A 281 33.84 -8.78 -31.30
C TYR A 281 33.63 -8.82 -29.78
N LYS A 282 34.31 -7.94 -29.03
CA LYS A 282 34.10 -7.81 -27.58
C LYS A 282 32.67 -7.36 -27.26
N ALA A 283 32.15 -6.35 -27.97
CA ALA A 283 30.77 -5.90 -27.82
C ALA A 283 29.75 -7.01 -28.12
N ARG A 284 29.98 -7.79 -29.20
CA ARG A 284 29.12 -8.94 -29.54
C ARG A 284 29.17 -10.03 -28.47
N MET A 285 30.35 -10.34 -27.94
CA MET A 285 30.54 -11.32 -26.87
C MET A 285 29.79 -10.87 -25.60
N ILE A 286 30.00 -9.63 -25.16
CA ILE A 286 29.30 -9.05 -24.00
C ILE A 286 27.79 -9.06 -24.22
N GLY A 287 27.32 -8.64 -25.39
CA GLY A 287 25.89 -8.68 -25.74
C GLY A 287 25.29 -10.07 -25.63
N THR A 288 25.99 -11.10 -26.14
CA THR A 288 25.53 -12.50 -26.02
C THR A 288 25.60 -13.03 -24.58
N GLU A 289 26.64 -12.68 -23.82
CA GLU A 289 26.76 -13.07 -22.42
C GLU A 289 25.62 -12.47 -21.60
N LEU A 290 25.32 -11.17 -21.78
CA LEU A 290 24.24 -10.49 -21.09
C LEU A 290 22.85 -11.00 -21.53
N ALA A 291 22.65 -11.31 -22.80
CA ALA A 291 21.40 -11.90 -23.29
C ALA A 291 21.16 -13.31 -22.72
N SER A 292 22.24 -14.07 -22.48
CA SER A 292 22.18 -15.41 -21.89
C SER A 292 22.06 -15.40 -20.35
N PHE A 293 22.42 -14.29 -19.70
CA PHE A 293 22.46 -14.16 -18.24
C PHE A 293 21.15 -14.54 -17.51
N PRO A 294 19.95 -14.14 -17.98
CA PRO A 294 18.70 -14.44 -17.30
C PRO A 294 18.42 -15.95 -17.17
N LEU A 295 18.87 -16.74 -18.13
CA LEU A 295 18.75 -18.20 -18.08
C LEU A 295 19.52 -18.76 -16.88
N TYR A 296 20.77 -18.34 -16.68
CA TYR A 296 21.61 -18.81 -15.58
C TYR A 296 21.15 -18.30 -14.20
N VAL A 297 20.56 -17.10 -14.16
CA VAL A 297 20.09 -16.47 -12.92
C VAL A 297 18.76 -17.05 -12.43
N SER A 298 17.96 -17.62 -13.32
CA SER A 298 16.65 -18.18 -12.97
C SER A 298 16.73 -19.47 -12.13
N GLU A 299 17.86 -20.15 -12.16
CA GLU A 299 18.07 -21.43 -11.46
C GLU A 299 18.69 -21.25 -10.05
N LEU A 300 19.13 -20.04 -9.71
CA LEU A 300 19.85 -19.74 -8.47
C LEU A 300 18.93 -19.25 -7.35
N LYS A 301 19.33 -19.45 -6.09
CA LYS A 301 18.64 -18.88 -4.90
C LYS A 301 18.86 -17.36 -4.84
N ASP A 302 17.93 -16.64 -4.21
CA ASP A 302 17.93 -15.16 -4.23
C ASP A 302 19.21 -14.49 -3.69
N GLU A 303 19.90 -15.13 -2.73
CA GLU A 303 21.19 -14.64 -2.20
C GLU A 303 22.31 -14.74 -3.25
N ASP A 304 22.44 -15.90 -3.90
CA ASP A 304 23.44 -16.16 -4.95
C ASP A 304 23.20 -15.29 -6.20
N ARG A 305 21.94 -14.96 -6.49
CA ARG A 305 21.56 -14.07 -7.61
C ARG A 305 22.09 -12.65 -7.40
N LEU A 306 22.10 -12.15 -6.16
CA LEU A 306 22.60 -10.81 -5.86
C LEU A 306 24.12 -10.75 -5.98
N GLU A 307 24.82 -11.75 -5.46
CA GLU A 307 26.28 -11.86 -5.57
C GLU A 307 26.73 -11.98 -7.03
N LEU A 308 26.05 -12.81 -7.82
CA LEU A 308 26.34 -12.95 -9.25
C LEU A 308 26.11 -11.65 -10.03
N ARG A 309 25.04 -10.92 -9.73
CA ARG A 309 24.79 -9.58 -10.32
C ARG A 309 25.90 -8.59 -10.00
N LYS A 310 26.42 -8.59 -8.76
CA LYS A 310 27.55 -7.73 -8.37
C LYS A 310 28.82 -8.10 -9.15
N HIS A 311 29.15 -9.39 -9.23
CA HIS A 311 30.32 -9.86 -9.97
C HIS A 311 30.26 -9.52 -11.46
N LEU A 312 29.08 -9.60 -12.08
CA LEU A 312 28.92 -9.23 -13.50
C LEU A 312 28.91 -7.73 -13.72
N ALA A 313 28.32 -6.96 -12.80
CA ALA A 313 28.41 -5.51 -12.89
C ALA A 313 29.88 -5.05 -12.85
N ASP A 314 30.68 -5.62 -11.95
CA ASP A 314 32.11 -5.31 -11.87
C ASP A 314 32.87 -5.75 -13.12
N ARG A 315 32.58 -6.96 -13.63
CA ARG A 315 33.24 -7.49 -14.84
C ARG A 315 32.88 -6.72 -16.12
N PHE A 316 31.62 -6.32 -16.31
CA PHE A 316 31.17 -5.68 -17.54
C PHE A 316 31.30 -4.16 -17.53
N PHE A 317 31.09 -3.51 -16.38
CA PHE A 317 31.19 -2.05 -16.29
C PHE A 317 32.57 -1.58 -15.79
N GLY A 318 33.37 -2.46 -15.18
CA GLY A 318 34.75 -2.15 -14.80
C GLY A 318 35.77 -2.34 -15.92
N GLN A 319 35.41 -2.99 -17.04
CA GLN A 319 36.29 -3.16 -18.19
C GLN A 319 36.03 -2.10 -19.25
N GLU A 320 36.95 -1.15 -19.43
CA GLU A 320 36.91 -0.30 -20.61
C GLU A 320 37.15 -1.13 -21.88
N LEU A 321 36.32 -0.92 -22.90
CA LEU A 321 36.39 -1.64 -24.17
C LEU A 321 37.73 -1.43 -24.93
N TYR A 322 38.53 -0.44 -24.51
CA TYR A 322 39.77 -0.02 -25.16
C TYR A 322 41.07 -0.42 -24.42
N ILE A 323 41.02 -0.90 -23.16
CA ILE A 323 42.23 -1.12 -22.33
C ILE A 323 42.76 -2.56 -22.38
N GLU A 324 42.97 -3.14 -23.55
CA GLU A 324 43.81 -4.35 -23.67
C GLU A 324 44.68 -4.27 -24.92
N SER A 325 45.71 -3.43 -24.92
CA SER A 325 46.92 -3.65 -25.73
C SER A 325 48.12 -2.72 -25.43
N ASN A 326 48.32 -2.19 -24.21
CA ASN A 326 49.43 -1.26 -23.97
C ASN A 326 50.83 -1.83 -24.33
N GLN A 327 51.08 -3.13 -24.17
CA GLN A 327 52.40 -3.70 -24.50
C GLN A 327 52.66 -3.90 -26.01
N ASN A 328 51.63 -4.14 -26.83
CA ASN A 328 51.78 -4.30 -28.29
C ASN A 328 51.51 -2.99 -29.06
N PHE A 329 50.79 -2.05 -28.44
CA PHE A 329 50.47 -0.75 -29.00
C PHE A 329 51.71 0.16 -29.05
N ASP A 330 52.51 0.20 -27.98
CA ASP A 330 53.74 0.99 -27.93
C ASP A 330 54.73 0.55 -29.00
N HIS A 331 55.05 -0.74 -29.10
CA HIS A 331 56.02 -1.23 -30.08
C HIS A 331 55.63 -0.91 -31.53
N SER A 332 54.34 -0.91 -31.87
CA SER A 332 53.87 -0.64 -33.22
C SER A 332 53.64 0.85 -33.51
N VAL A 333 53.32 1.67 -32.50
CA VAL A 333 53.34 3.15 -32.62
C VAL A 333 54.77 3.65 -32.73
N GLU A 334 55.70 3.09 -31.96
CA GLU A 334 57.13 3.34 -32.07
C GLU A 334 57.64 2.95 -33.46
N GLN A 335 57.26 1.80 -34.01
CA GLN A 335 57.60 1.45 -35.39
C GLN A 335 57.06 2.44 -36.42
N ILE A 336 55.80 2.88 -36.29
CA ILE A 336 55.22 3.89 -37.18
C ILE A 336 55.92 5.24 -37.03
N LYS A 337 56.29 5.62 -35.81
CA LYS A 337 57.01 6.87 -35.50
C LYS A 337 58.43 6.84 -36.06
N LEU A 338 59.18 5.76 -35.84
CA LEU A 338 60.51 5.52 -36.40
C LEU A 338 60.47 5.54 -37.93
N LEU A 339 59.46 4.93 -38.52
CA LEU A 339 59.27 4.91 -39.96
C LEU A 339 58.92 6.32 -40.49
N THR A 340 58.13 7.10 -39.74
CA THR A 340 57.83 8.51 -40.07
C THR A 340 59.05 9.42 -39.94
N GLU A 341 59.86 9.25 -38.90
CA GLU A 341 61.11 9.98 -38.72
C GLU A 341 62.14 9.63 -39.80
N ALA A 342 62.24 8.35 -40.18
CA ALA A 342 63.06 7.91 -41.31
C ALA A 342 62.59 8.56 -42.62
N ASN A 343 61.29 8.61 -42.86
CA ASN A 343 60.71 9.27 -44.03
C ASN A 343 61.02 10.77 -44.07
N LYS A 344 60.98 11.45 -42.92
CA LYS A 344 61.34 12.86 -42.79
C LYS A 344 62.83 13.09 -43.07
N ALA A 345 63.70 12.26 -42.50
CA ALA A 345 65.14 12.33 -42.73
C ALA A 345 65.50 12.12 -44.20
N LEU A 346 64.80 11.21 -44.89
CA LEU A 346 65.00 10.97 -46.32
C LEU A 346 64.51 12.14 -47.18
N ALA A 347 63.38 12.75 -46.82
CA ALA A 347 62.89 13.95 -47.49
C ALA A 347 63.86 15.14 -47.35
N GLU A 348 64.45 15.32 -46.17
CA GLU A 348 65.47 16.33 -45.91
C GLU A 348 66.77 16.05 -46.68
N ALA A 349 67.24 14.80 -46.70
CA ALA A 349 68.45 14.40 -47.46
C ALA A 349 68.30 14.63 -48.98
N LEU A 350 67.11 14.34 -49.53
CA LEU A 350 66.80 14.62 -50.94
C LEU A 350 66.76 16.12 -51.23
N LYS A 351 66.23 16.93 -50.31
CA LYS A 351 66.20 18.39 -50.45
C LYS A 351 67.61 18.98 -50.45
N VAL A 352 68.50 18.45 -49.61
CA VAL A 352 69.92 18.85 -49.55
C VAL A 352 70.66 18.45 -50.83
N LYS A 353 70.46 17.23 -51.35
CA LYS A 353 71.07 16.81 -52.63
C LYS A 353 70.64 17.72 -53.79
N LYS A 354 69.35 18.08 -53.88
CA LYS A 354 68.80 18.99 -54.89
C LYS A 354 69.31 20.44 -54.78
N SER A 355 69.90 20.83 -53.66
CA SER A 355 70.52 22.16 -53.48
C SER A 355 72.03 22.19 -53.74
N ILE A 356 72.64 21.02 -53.97
CA ILE A 356 74.08 20.86 -54.22
C ILE A 356 74.37 20.61 -55.72
N GLU A 357 73.41 20.06 -56.46
CA GLU A 357 73.30 20.18 -57.93
C GLU A 357 72.72 21.54 -58.33
#